data_AF-A0A6V8DQ19-F1
#
_entry.id   AF-A0A6V8DQ19-F1
#
_cell.length_a   1.000
_cell.length_b   1.000
_cell.length_c   1.000
_cell.angle_alpha   90.00
_cell.angle_beta   90.00
_cell.angle_gamma   90.00
#
_symmetry.space_group_name_H-M   'P 1'
#
loop_
_entity.id
_entity.type
_entity.pdbx_description
1 polymer ?
#
loop_
_entity_poly.entity_id
_entity_poly.type
_entity_poly.pdbx_seq_one_letter_code
_entity_poly.pdbx_strand_id
1 'polypeptide(L)'
;MVHWDEKPPPSGRAVVGILLTGFEPFGGSDVNVSMDVVNAFEKRILIEDPWKDLGPSRPSLTVDVERSILSVDREGSLKVAKRIDNGESWSAILHLGVCGSCSVPRIETVAEDRLAMRIPDNGGRQVAGSTLSGDGDLRITCSTKHWFQSWVTDAEVSIDAGAYLCNETLYRSLEANREKSIPILFLHLPPAEVYPIEKSIKVVNDVIARMLFKPVVHVVGSLFTEDGKFLVARRAEHERHPGTWEFPGGKLERGESMQSAIVREVKEEFGWSVTAGSSIGRWHHELEDVIIALDILSCSFIGQHPSYQPDVRWTSHDSVQWHTSTTCGFLTFTGSDDEVVAQIKQLDLID
;
A
#
# COMPACT_ATOMS: atom_id res chain seq x y z
N MET A 1 -19.31 -39.71 23.42
CA MET A 1 -19.61 -38.31 23.82
C MET A 1 -18.30 -37.54 23.79
N VAL A 2 -18.05 -36.84 22.69
CA VAL A 2 -17.11 -35.71 22.62
C VAL A 2 -17.84 -34.69 21.76
N HIS A 3 -18.50 -33.75 22.41
CA HIS A 3 -19.12 -32.61 21.74
C HIS A 3 -18.00 -31.66 21.34
N TRP A 4 -17.78 -31.52 20.04
CA TRP A 4 -17.06 -30.38 19.50
C TRP A 4 -18.05 -29.21 19.53
N ASP A 5 -17.85 -28.29 20.47
CA ASP A 5 -18.47 -26.98 20.41
C ASP A 5 -17.89 -26.25 19.19
N GLU A 6 -18.55 -26.41 18.04
CA GLU A 6 -18.42 -25.46 16.94
C GLU A 6 -18.88 -24.10 17.46
N LYS A 7 -17.91 -23.27 17.86
CA LYS A 7 -18.19 -21.84 18.01
C LYS A 7 -18.70 -21.35 16.65
N PRO A 8 -19.91 -20.79 16.57
CA PRO A 8 -20.36 -20.17 15.33
C PRO A 8 -19.38 -19.04 14.98
N PRO A 9 -19.09 -18.80 13.69
CA PRO A 9 -18.31 -17.64 13.28
C PRO A 9 -18.97 -16.37 13.84
N PRO A 10 -18.20 -15.38 14.34
CA PRO A 10 -18.78 -14.16 14.87
C PRO A 10 -19.64 -13.49 13.78
N SER A 11 -20.95 -13.56 13.96
CA SER A 11 -21.95 -12.89 13.15
C SER A 11 -21.98 -11.42 13.54
N GLY A 12 -21.30 -10.60 12.73
CA GLY A 12 -21.32 -9.14 12.82
C GLY A 12 -20.02 -8.58 12.29
N ARG A 13 -20.00 -8.10 11.03
CA ARG A 13 -18.87 -7.33 10.53
C ARG A 13 -18.60 -6.21 11.51
N ALA A 14 -17.36 -6.11 12.01
CA ALA A 14 -16.94 -4.94 12.77
C ALA A 14 -17.27 -3.71 11.92
N VAL A 15 -18.11 -2.82 12.45
CA VAL A 15 -18.37 -1.54 11.83
C VAL A 15 -17.05 -0.80 11.78
N VAL A 16 -16.57 -0.49 10.56
CA VAL A 16 -15.31 0.22 10.35
C VAL A 16 -15.61 1.70 10.54
N GLY A 17 -15.03 2.31 11.57
CA GLY A 17 -15.18 3.74 11.85
C GLY A 17 -13.91 4.49 11.48
N ILE A 18 -14.02 5.56 10.71
CA ILE A 18 -12.90 6.45 10.40
C ILE A 18 -13.14 7.85 10.95
N LEU A 19 -12.07 8.57 11.26
CA LEU A 19 -12.10 10.00 11.52
C LEU A 19 -11.61 10.75 10.26
N LEU A 20 -12.48 11.58 9.70
CA LEU A 20 -12.17 12.45 8.57
C LEU A 20 -12.18 13.90 9.05
N THR A 21 -11.04 14.58 8.96
CA THR A 21 -10.94 15.99 9.40
C THR A 21 -10.70 16.95 8.27
N GLY A 22 -11.19 18.18 8.42
CA GLY A 22 -10.85 19.33 7.59
C GLY A 22 -10.61 20.56 8.45
N PHE A 23 -10.25 21.68 7.86
CA PHE A 23 -10.00 22.93 8.58
C PHE A 23 -10.99 24.01 8.20
N GLU A 24 -11.35 24.85 9.17
CA GLU A 24 -12.10 26.09 8.91
C GLU A 24 -11.36 27.01 7.91
N PRO A 25 -12.06 27.99 7.30
CA PRO A 25 -11.42 29.06 6.55
C PRO A 25 -10.42 29.86 7.39
N PHE A 26 -9.37 30.37 6.76
CA PHE A 26 -8.32 31.15 7.41
C PHE A 26 -7.57 32.05 6.42
N GLY A 27 -6.74 32.95 6.95
CA GLY A 27 -5.84 33.77 6.13
C GLY A 27 -6.57 34.75 5.18
N GLY A 28 -7.78 35.17 5.56
CA GLY A 28 -8.62 36.06 4.75
C GLY A 28 -9.45 35.36 3.67
N SER A 29 -9.42 34.03 3.61
CA SER A 29 -10.35 33.25 2.78
C SER A 29 -11.64 32.95 3.56
N ASP A 30 -12.78 33.02 2.86
CA ASP A 30 -14.10 32.59 3.38
C ASP A 30 -14.38 31.10 3.11
N VAL A 31 -13.51 30.43 2.35
CA VAL A 31 -13.64 29.03 1.95
C VAL A 31 -12.40 28.22 2.30
N ASN A 32 -12.60 26.92 2.53
CA ASN A 32 -11.53 25.95 2.67
C ASN A 32 -11.99 24.61 2.11
N VAL A 33 -11.39 24.21 0.98
CA VAL A 33 -11.75 22.98 0.27
C VAL A 33 -11.74 21.74 1.17
N SER A 34 -10.88 21.70 2.19
CA SER A 34 -10.86 20.58 3.13
C SER A 34 -12.14 20.50 3.97
N MET A 35 -12.68 21.63 4.43
CA MET A 35 -13.96 21.70 5.12
C MET A 35 -15.13 21.38 4.19
N ASP A 36 -15.12 21.93 2.97
CA ASP A 36 -16.18 21.67 1.99
C ASP A 36 -16.28 20.19 1.65
N VAL A 37 -15.13 19.54 1.42
CA VAL A 37 -15.05 18.10 1.17
C VAL A 37 -15.53 17.31 2.38
N VAL A 38 -15.04 17.58 3.60
CA VAL A 38 -15.52 16.87 4.80
C VAL A 38 -17.04 17.01 4.99
N ASN A 39 -17.59 18.21 4.79
CA ASN A 39 -19.03 18.45 4.92
C ASN A 39 -19.87 17.70 3.88
N ALA A 40 -19.32 17.49 2.68
CA ALA A 40 -19.98 16.76 1.60
C ALA A 40 -20.01 15.23 1.83
N PHE A 41 -19.16 14.67 2.69
CA PHE A 41 -19.17 13.23 2.98
C PHE A 41 -20.43 12.81 3.76
N GLU A 42 -21.05 11.72 3.32
CA GLU A 42 -22.12 11.04 4.05
C GLU A 42 -21.58 10.42 5.34
N LYS A 43 -22.43 10.28 6.36
CA LYS A 43 -22.04 9.64 7.64
C LYS A 43 -21.69 8.16 7.49
N ARG A 44 -22.15 7.53 6.42
CA ARG A 44 -21.92 6.12 6.13
C ARG A 44 -21.71 5.97 4.63
N ILE A 45 -20.57 5.42 4.25
CA ILE A 45 -20.18 5.23 2.84
C ILE A 45 -19.89 3.75 2.57
N LEU A 46 -20.03 3.34 1.31
CA LEU A 46 -19.60 2.03 0.85
C LEU A 46 -18.25 2.17 0.15
N ILE A 47 -17.23 1.46 0.65
CA ILE A 47 -15.89 1.44 0.09
C ILE A 47 -15.66 0.08 -0.57
N GLU A 48 -15.35 0.09 -1.87
CA GLU A 48 -14.92 -1.10 -2.60
C GLU A 48 -13.43 -1.37 -2.35
N ASP A 49 -13.04 -2.64 -2.45
CA ASP A 49 -11.63 -3.02 -2.41
C ASP A 49 -10.87 -2.37 -3.59
N PRO A 50 -9.90 -1.48 -3.33
CA PRO A 50 -9.16 -0.80 -4.39
C PRO A 50 -8.20 -1.75 -5.12
N TRP A 51 -8.06 -2.99 -4.67
CA TRP A 51 -7.23 -4.03 -5.24
C TRP A 51 -8.04 -5.17 -5.87
N LYS A 52 -9.35 -5.03 -6.05
CA LYS A 52 -10.26 -6.11 -6.50
C LYS A 52 -9.85 -6.81 -7.81
N ASP A 53 -9.15 -6.11 -8.70
CA ASP A 53 -8.71 -6.66 -9.99
C ASP A 53 -7.41 -7.50 -9.88
N LEU A 54 -6.72 -7.40 -8.74
CA LEU A 54 -5.43 -8.04 -8.49
C LEU A 54 -5.48 -9.02 -7.31
N GLY A 55 -6.09 -8.62 -6.20
CA GLY A 55 -6.15 -9.38 -4.95
C GLY A 55 -7.19 -10.49 -4.93
N PRO A 56 -7.27 -11.23 -3.81
CA PRO A 56 -8.37 -12.14 -3.58
C PRO A 56 -9.69 -11.37 -3.51
N SER A 57 -10.81 -12.05 -3.78
CA SER A 57 -12.13 -11.44 -3.68
C SER A 57 -12.41 -11.05 -2.23
N ARG A 58 -12.39 -9.74 -1.95
CA ARG A 58 -12.75 -9.17 -0.64
C ARG A 58 -14.04 -8.36 -0.77
N PRO A 59 -14.96 -8.47 0.19
CA PRO A 59 -16.20 -7.72 0.13
C PRO A 59 -15.96 -6.23 0.35
N SER A 60 -16.83 -5.39 -0.23
CA SER A 60 -16.90 -3.97 0.10
C SER A 60 -17.17 -3.76 1.59
N LEU A 61 -16.60 -2.69 2.13
CA LEU A 61 -16.75 -2.26 3.52
C LEU A 61 -17.81 -1.17 3.63
N THR A 62 -18.69 -1.30 4.60
CA THR A 62 -19.54 -0.19 5.05
C THR A 62 -18.78 0.57 6.12
N VAL A 63 -18.46 1.83 5.87
CA VAL A 63 -17.61 2.67 6.70
C VAL A 63 -18.44 3.79 7.32
N ASP A 64 -18.41 3.90 8.65
CA ASP A 64 -18.94 5.06 9.36
C ASP A 64 -17.89 6.18 9.37
N VAL A 65 -18.28 7.34 8.85
CA VAL A 65 -17.41 8.51 8.73
C VAL A 65 -17.75 9.49 9.83
N GLU A 66 -16.86 9.57 10.82
CA GLU A 66 -16.89 10.64 11.78
C GLU A 66 -16.22 11.89 11.20
N ARG A 67 -16.98 12.97 11.06
CA ARG A 67 -16.52 14.22 10.46
C ARG A 67 -16.12 15.20 11.54
N SER A 68 -14.94 15.80 11.43
CA SER A 68 -14.48 16.85 12.35
C SER A 68 -13.88 18.04 11.61
N ILE A 69 -14.54 19.19 11.70
CA ILE A 69 -13.93 20.45 11.28
C ILE A 69 -13.07 20.96 12.45
N LEU A 70 -11.80 21.25 12.16
CA LEU A 70 -10.80 21.75 13.10
C LEU A 70 -10.70 23.26 12.95
N SER A 71 -10.66 23.97 14.08
CA SER A 71 -10.32 25.39 14.09
C SER A 71 -8.89 25.59 13.60
N VAL A 72 -8.64 26.70 12.91
CA VAL A 72 -7.29 27.06 12.44
C VAL A 72 -6.56 27.81 13.56
N ASP A 73 -6.28 27.10 14.64
CA ASP A 73 -5.53 27.58 15.80
C ASP A 73 -4.87 26.43 16.57
N ARG A 74 -4.25 26.75 17.72
CA ARG A 74 -3.62 25.76 18.60
C ARG A 74 -4.61 24.70 19.08
N GLU A 75 -5.85 25.10 19.42
CA GLU A 75 -6.84 24.18 19.96
C GLU A 75 -7.24 23.13 18.93
N GLY A 76 -7.50 23.56 17.70
CA GLY A 76 -7.82 22.68 16.58
C GLY A 76 -6.69 21.70 16.28
N SER A 77 -5.44 22.18 16.29
CA SER A 77 -4.27 21.32 16.05
C SER A 77 -4.06 20.22 17.10
N LEU A 78 -4.50 20.45 18.34
CA LEU A 78 -4.38 19.50 19.45
C LEU A 78 -5.59 18.56 19.56
N LYS A 79 -6.70 18.86 18.86
CA LYS A 79 -7.99 18.21 19.10
C LYS A 79 -7.93 16.70 18.90
N VAL A 80 -7.35 16.24 17.80
CA VAL A 80 -7.28 14.80 17.50
C VAL A 80 -6.31 14.07 18.42
N ALA A 81 -5.12 14.64 18.65
CA ALA A 81 -4.15 14.10 19.60
C ALA A 81 -4.76 13.88 21.00
N LYS A 82 -5.47 14.88 21.55
CA LYS A 82 -6.17 14.76 22.84
C LYS A 82 -7.19 13.62 22.87
N ARG A 83 -7.92 13.40 21.78
CA ARG A 83 -8.90 12.31 21.68
C ARG A 83 -8.22 10.95 21.66
N ILE A 84 -7.14 10.84 20.88
CA ILE A 84 -6.29 9.65 20.87
C ILE A 84 -5.75 9.38 22.28
N ASP A 85 -5.24 10.38 23.01
CA ASP A 85 -4.74 10.24 24.37
C ASP A 85 -5.83 9.84 25.38
N ASN A 86 -7.06 10.30 25.16
CA ASN A 86 -8.23 9.93 25.97
C ASN A 86 -8.73 8.49 25.67
N GLY A 87 -8.05 7.75 24.80
CA GLY A 87 -8.36 6.36 24.50
C GLY A 87 -9.38 6.16 23.37
N GLU A 88 -9.76 7.21 22.65
CA GLU A 88 -10.54 7.07 21.43
C GLU A 88 -9.71 6.40 20.32
N SER A 89 -10.35 5.58 19.49
CA SER A 89 -9.70 4.84 18.42
C SER A 89 -10.60 4.74 17.20
N TRP A 90 -9.97 4.67 16.03
CA TRP A 90 -10.60 4.53 14.73
C TRP A 90 -9.83 3.50 13.90
N SER A 91 -10.47 2.94 12.89
CA SER A 91 -9.80 2.08 11.91
C SER A 91 -8.81 2.87 11.04
N ALA A 92 -9.01 4.19 10.90
CA ALA A 92 -8.10 5.11 10.25
C ALA A 92 -8.44 6.57 10.63
N ILE A 93 -7.44 7.45 10.60
CA ILE A 93 -7.59 8.90 10.72
C ILE A 93 -7.02 9.55 9.46
N LEU A 94 -7.88 10.23 8.70
CA LEU A 94 -7.49 10.99 7.53
C LEU A 94 -7.70 12.48 7.78
N HIS A 95 -6.59 13.22 7.84
CA HIS A 95 -6.60 14.67 7.90
C HIS A 95 -6.60 15.25 6.48
N LEU A 96 -7.50 16.19 6.21
CA LEU A 96 -7.50 16.99 4.98
C LEU A 96 -7.04 18.42 5.28
N GLY A 97 -6.30 19.01 4.36
CA GLY A 97 -5.93 20.42 4.39
C GLY A 97 -5.87 21.02 3.01
N VAL A 98 -5.87 22.35 2.92
CA VAL A 98 -5.72 23.06 1.64
C VAL A 98 -4.24 23.33 1.35
N CYS A 99 -3.78 22.99 0.14
CA CYS A 99 -2.50 23.47 -0.38
C CYS A 99 -2.76 24.50 -1.48
N GLY A 100 -2.68 25.79 -1.12
CA GLY A 100 -3.01 26.88 -2.04
C GLY A 100 -2.11 27.02 -3.28
N SER A 101 -0.93 26.38 -3.29
CA SER A 101 0.01 26.40 -4.41
C SER A 101 0.06 25.10 -5.19
N CYS A 102 -0.66 24.06 -4.76
CA CYS A 102 -0.65 22.75 -5.42
C CYS A 102 -1.65 22.72 -6.59
N SER A 103 -1.33 21.97 -7.63
CA SER A 103 -2.25 21.68 -8.75
C SER A 103 -2.89 20.30 -8.66
N VAL A 104 -2.33 19.41 -7.85
CA VAL A 104 -2.79 18.04 -7.62
C VAL A 104 -2.79 17.72 -6.12
N PRO A 105 -3.56 16.71 -5.67
CA PRO A 105 -3.54 16.27 -4.27
C PRO A 105 -2.16 15.78 -3.83
N ARG A 106 -1.79 16.03 -2.57
CA ARG A 106 -0.53 15.56 -1.99
C ARG A 106 -0.75 14.68 -0.78
N ILE A 107 -0.20 13.48 -0.83
CA ILE A 107 -0.17 12.54 0.28
C ILE A 107 1.08 12.84 1.09
N GLU A 108 0.91 13.47 2.26
CA GLU A 108 2.02 13.83 3.13
C GLU A 108 2.47 12.63 3.95
N THR A 109 3.76 12.31 3.87
CA THR A 109 4.35 11.10 4.48
C THR A 109 5.23 11.39 5.68
N VAL A 110 5.56 12.66 5.91
CA VAL A 110 6.39 13.13 7.02
C VAL A 110 5.71 14.34 7.65
N ALA A 111 5.68 14.36 8.97
CA ALA A 111 5.38 15.52 9.78
C ALA A 111 6.70 16.03 10.39
N GLU A 112 7.10 17.23 10.02
CA GLU A 112 8.33 17.83 10.55
C GLU A 112 8.13 18.21 12.02
N ASP A 113 9.17 18.03 12.85
CA ASP A 113 9.21 18.58 14.21
C ASP A 113 9.50 20.10 14.18
N ARG A 114 8.60 20.83 13.52
CA ARG A 114 8.80 22.23 13.19
C ARG A 114 7.49 22.98 13.06
N LEU A 115 7.48 24.18 13.61
CA LEU A 115 6.41 25.15 13.46
C LEU A 115 7.00 26.51 13.05
N ALA A 116 6.64 26.99 11.87
CA ALA A 116 7.05 28.28 11.33
C ALA A 116 5.90 28.92 10.52
N MET A 117 5.20 29.85 11.16
CA MET A 117 3.96 30.45 10.70
C MET A 117 4.19 31.74 9.91
N ARG A 118 3.93 31.69 8.59
CA ARG A 118 4.03 32.87 7.71
C ARG A 118 3.00 33.97 8.00
N ILE A 119 1.85 33.59 8.52
CA ILE A 119 0.73 34.46 8.90
C ILE A 119 0.24 33.99 10.29
N PRO A 120 -0.43 34.85 11.07
CA PRO A 120 -1.09 34.41 12.30
C PRO A 120 -2.20 33.41 12.01
N ASP A 121 -2.41 32.48 12.95
CA ASP A 121 -3.58 31.63 12.98
C ASP A 121 -4.84 32.40 13.39
N ASN A 122 -6.02 31.77 13.34
CA ASN A 122 -7.29 32.43 13.66
C ASN A 122 -7.36 32.87 15.13
N GLY A 123 -6.53 32.30 16.02
CA GLY A 123 -6.36 32.73 17.40
C GLY A 123 -5.33 33.86 17.59
N GLY A 124 -4.75 34.38 16.50
CA GLY A 124 -3.73 35.42 16.51
C GLY A 124 -2.32 34.93 16.88
N ARG A 125 -2.11 33.61 17.04
CA ARG A 125 -0.78 33.05 17.31
C ARG A 125 0.02 33.03 16.01
N GLN A 126 1.23 33.58 16.06
CA GLN A 126 2.21 33.48 14.98
C GLN A 126 3.57 33.09 15.55
N VAL A 127 4.07 31.91 15.16
CA VAL A 127 5.36 31.38 15.60
C VAL A 127 6.38 31.59 14.50
N ALA A 128 7.45 32.36 14.76
CA ALA A 128 8.50 32.61 13.75
C ALA A 128 9.32 31.35 13.41
N GLY A 129 9.47 30.44 14.38
CA GLY A 129 10.19 29.20 14.26
C GLY A 129 10.37 28.54 15.63
N SER A 130 9.90 27.31 15.78
CA SER A 130 10.15 26.46 16.95
C SER A 130 10.11 24.99 16.56
N THR A 131 10.66 24.12 17.41
CA THR A 131 10.30 22.70 17.40
C THR A 131 8.91 22.52 18.03
N LEU A 132 8.27 21.38 17.76
CA LEU A 132 7.00 20.99 18.36
C LEU A 132 7.25 20.24 19.67
N SER A 133 7.99 19.12 19.62
CA SER A 133 8.39 18.35 20.81
C SER A 133 9.89 18.36 21.05
N GLY A 134 10.70 18.47 19.98
CA GLY A 134 12.15 18.30 20.03
C GLY A 134 12.63 16.87 19.77
N ASP A 135 11.72 15.92 19.49
CA ASP A 135 12.03 14.50 19.26
C ASP A 135 12.32 14.16 17.79
N GLY A 136 12.29 15.16 16.90
CA GLY A 136 12.51 14.99 15.47
C GLY A 136 11.27 14.53 14.70
N ASP A 137 11.43 14.40 13.39
CA ASP A 137 10.32 14.21 12.45
C ASP A 137 9.63 12.86 12.63
N LEU A 138 8.32 12.84 12.36
CA LEU A 138 7.49 11.65 12.44
C LEU A 138 7.02 11.23 11.05
N ARG A 139 7.00 9.92 10.81
CA ARG A 139 6.42 9.35 9.59
C ARG A 139 4.99 8.92 9.84
N ILE A 140 4.17 8.98 8.79
CA ILE A 140 2.84 8.40 8.80
C ILE A 140 2.88 6.91 9.16
N THR A 141 1.83 6.42 9.81
CA THR A 141 1.71 5.01 10.20
C THR A 141 1.09 4.14 9.11
N CYS A 142 0.56 4.75 8.05
CA CYS A 142 0.05 4.04 6.88
C CYS A 142 1.11 3.98 5.77
N SER A 143 1.55 2.80 5.36
CA SER A 143 2.52 2.66 4.26
C SER A 143 1.87 2.92 2.90
N THR A 144 2.39 3.91 2.17
CA THR A 144 1.95 4.24 0.81
C THR A 144 2.74 3.51 -0.28
N LYS A 145 3.74 2.71 0.11
CA LYS A 145 4.76 2.10 -0.76
C LYS A 145 4.17 1.39 -1.98
N HIS A 146 3.02 0.74 -1.82
CA HIS A 146 2.42 -0.11 -2.85
C HIS A 146 1.24 0.56 -3.58
N TRP A 147 0.77 1.72 -3.12
CA TRP A 147 -0.45 2.34 -3.61
C TRP A 147 -0.40 2.63 -5.12
N PHE A 148 0.73 3.13 -5.60
CA PHE A 148 0.87 3.62 -6.98
C PHE A 148 1.23 2.54 -8.01
N GLN A 149 1.37 1.26 -7.59
CA GLN A 149 1.58 0.15 -8.53
C GLN A 149 0.34 -0.04 -9.41
N SER A 150 -0.86 0.03 -8.80
CA SER A 150 -2.15 -0.15 -9.49
C SER A 150 -3.01 1.12 -9.52
N TRP A 151 -2.73 2.12 -8.68
CA TRP A 151 -3.56 3.31 -8.61
C TRP A 151 -3.24 4.29 -9.73
N VAL A 152 -4.19 4.46 -10.64
CA VAL A 152 -4.17 5.53 -11.64
C VAL A 152 -4.71 6.80 -10.98
N THR A 153 -3.81 7.68 -10.60
CA THR A 153 -4.11 8.94 -9.92
C THR A 153 -3.13 10.04 -10.34
N ASP A 154 -3.56 11.28 -10.20
CA ASP A 154 -2.70 12.47 -10.29
C ASP A 154 -2.16 12.92 -8.92
N ALA A 155 -2.60 12.29 -7.83
CA ALA A 155 -2.06 12.53 -6.50
C ALA A 155 -0.56 12.16 -6.43
N GLU A 156 0.20 12.99 -5.73
CA GLU A 156 1.65 12.79 -5.55
C GLU A 156 2.00 12.55 -4.07
N VAL A 157 3.13 11.88 -3.84
CA VAL A 157 3.69 11.72 -2.49
C VAL A 157 4.51 12.96 -2.16
N SER A 158 4.32 13.50 -0.96
CA SER A 158 5.06 14.63 -0.42
C SER A 158 5.66 14.26 0.94
N ILE A 159 6.81 14.85 1.25
CA ILE A 159 7.49 14.75 2.55
C ILE A 159 7.41 16.07 3.32
N ASP A 160 6.63 17.04 2.82
CA ASP A 160 6.55 18.39 3.36
C ASP A 160 5.07 18.79 3.51
N ALA A 161 4.52 18.57 4.71
CA ALA A 161 3.18 19.03 5.09
C ALA A 161 3.12 20.55 5.37
N GLY A 162 4.18 21.28 5.03
CA GLY A 162 4.43 22.66 5.43
C GLY A 162 4.93 22.77 6.87
N ALA A 163 5.11 24.00 7.34
CA ALA A 163 5.47 24.29 8.75
C ALA A 163 4.33 25.01 9.51
N TYR A 164 3.09 24.87 9.03
CA TYR A 164 1.91 25.51 9.59
C TYR A 164 1.02 24.52 10.36
N LEU A 165 -0.25 24.83 10.54
CA LEU A 165 -1.20 24.04 11.32
C LEU A 165 -1.50 22.65 10.76
N CYS A 166 -1.38 22.44 9.45
CA CYS A 166 -1.47 21.11 8.85
C CYS A 166 -0.40 20.18 9.42
N ASN A 167 0.86 20.62 9.42
CA ASN A 167 1.98 19.89 9.99
C ASN A 167 1.87 19.72 11.51
N GLU A 168 1.54 20.79 12.24
CA GLU A 168 1.33 20.70 13.70
C GLU A 168 0.25 19.66 14.04
N THR A 169 -0.85 19.61 13.28
CA THR A 169 -1.93 18.64 13.48
C THR A 169 -1.47 17.21 13.21
N LEU A 170 -0.81 16.97 12.07
CA LEU A 170 -0.31 15.65 11.71
C LEU A 170 0.72 15.17 12.76
N TYR A 171 1.68 16.02 13.12
CA TYR A 171 2.72 15.70 14.09
C TYR A 171 2.12 15.29 15.44
N ARG A 172 1.18 16.10 15.97
CA ARG A 172 0.53 15.84 17.26
C ARG A 172 -0.29 14.55 17.24
N SER A 173 -1.02 14.30 16.16
CA SER A 173 -1.78 13.05 15.99
C SER A 173 -0.85 11.83 15.94
N LEU A 174 0.28 11.91 15.24
CA LEU A 174 1.27 10.82 15.17
C LEU A 174 1.96 10.59 16.52
N GLU A 175 2.29 11.66 17.24
CA GLU A 175 2.89 11.60 18.57
C GLU A 175 1.98 10.87 19.58
N ALA A 176 0.69 11.22 19.61
CA ALA A 176 -0.30 10.55 20.47
C ALA A 176 -0.56 9.08 20.08
N ASN A 177 -0.18 8.69 18.86
CA ASN A 177 -0.43 7.38 18.26
C ASN A 177 0.75 6.39 18.37
N ARG A 178 1.88 6.78 18.97
CA ARG A 178 3.09 5.92 19.07
C ARG A 178 2.82 4.51 19.58
N GLU A 179 1.85 4.35 20.49
CA GLU A 179 1.50 3.06 21.13
C GLU A 179 0.21 2.42 20.59
N LYS A 180 -0.50 3.05 19.65
CA LYS A 180 -1.87 2.64 19.25
C LYS A 180 -1.98 2.11 17.81
N SER A 181 -0.96 2.30 16.99
CA SER A 181 -0.86 1.79 15.61
C SER A 181 -2.06 2.13 14.70
N ILE A 182 -2.81 3.20 15.00
CA ILE A 182 -3.90 3.66 14.13
C ILE A 182 -3.27 4.15 12.81
N PRO A 183 -3.78 3.78 11.63
CA PRO A 183 -3.35 4.38 10.37
C PRO A 183 -3.72 5.88 10.35
N ILE A 184 -2.70 6.76 10.31
CA ILE A 184 -2.87 8.21 10.27
C ILE A 184 -2.19 8.75 9.01
N LEU A 185 -2.92 9.58 8.26
CA LEU A 185 -2.46 10.22 7.02
C LEU A 185 -2.92 11.68 6.97
N PHE A 186 -2.15 12.51 6.27
CA PHE A 186 -2.59 13.84 5.86
C PHE A 186 -2.63 13.93 4.33
N LEU A 187 -3.73 14.44 3.79
CA LEU A 187 -3.94 14.68 2.37
C LEU A 187 -4.19 16.17 2.13
N HIS A 188 -3.23 16.84 1.49
CA HIS A 188 -3.46 18.19 0.98
C HIS A 188 -4.24 18.15 -0.33
N LEU A 189 -5.23 19.03 -0.43
CA LEU A 189 -6.05 19.24 -1.61
C LEU A 189 -5.75 20.62 -2.22
N PRO A 190 -5.65 20.74 -3.56
CA PRO A 190 -5.66 22.04 -4.22
C PRO A 190 -6.96 22.80 -3.96
N PRO A 191 -6.99 24.14 -4.13
CA PRO A 191 -8.23 24.91 -4.12
C PRO A 191 -9.26 24.38 -5.11
N ALA A 192 -10.56 24.52 -4.80
CA ALA A 192 -11.64 23.96 -5.60
C ALA A 192 -11.67 24.49 -7.05
N GLU A 193 -11.25 25.75 -7.26
CA GLU A 193 -11.07 26.37 -8.57
C GLU A 193 -9.98 25.70 -9.43
N VAL A 194 -9.02 25.00 -8.82
CA VAL A 194 -7.96 24.24 -9.51
C VAL A 194 -8.32 22.76 -9.60
N TYR A 195 -8.90 22.21 -8.54
CA TYR A 195 -9.25 20.81 -8.42
C TYR A 195 -10.67 20.67 -7.84
N PRO A 196 -11.70 20.46 -8.69
CA PRO A 196 -13.10 20.50 -8.29
C PRO A 196 -13.45 19.56 -7.13
N ILE A 197 -14.43 19.95 -6.32
CA ILE A 197 -14.84 19.23 -5.10
C ILE A 197 -15.19 17.76 -5.40
N GLU A 198 -15.87 17.48 -6.51
CA GLU A 198 -16.24 16.12 -6.90
C GLU A 198 -15.01 15.24 -7.13
N LYS A 199 -13.95 15.82 -7.73
CA LYS A 199 -12.68 15.15 -7.95
C LYS A 199 -11.93 14.97 -6.61
N SER A 200 -12.03 15.96 -5.71
CA SER A 200 -11.49 15.88 -4.35
C SER A 200 -12.15 14.76 -3.54
N ILE A 201 -13.48 14.63 -3.60
CA ILE A 201 -14.22 13.55 -2.93
C ILE A 201 -13.78 12.18 -3.48
N LYS A 202 -13.56 12.07 -4.80
CA LYS A 202 -13.08 10.81 -5.41
C LYS A 202 -11.71 10.41 -4.87
N VAL A 203 -10.73 11.32 -4.87
CA VAL A 203 -9.38 11.00 -4.34
C VAL A 203 -9.41 10.70 -2.84
N VAL A 204 -10.25 11.38 -2.06
CA VAL A 204 -10.42 11.09 -0.63
C VAL A 204 -10.99 9.69 -0.42
N ASN A 205 -12.00 9.28 -1.21
CA ASN A 205 -12.52 7.91 -1.16
C ASN A 205 -11.45 6.87 -1.53
N ASP A 206 -10.67 7.12 -2.59
CA ASP A 206 -9.59 6.22 -3.02
C ASP A 206 -8.49 6.07 -1.95
N VAL A 207 -8.19 7.15 -1.22
CA VAL A 207 -7.25 7.15 -0.09
C VAL A 207 -7.82 6.39 1.09
N ILE A 208 -9.08 6.64 1.48
CA ILE A 208 -9.77 5.88 2.54
C ILE A 208 -9.72 4.38 2.22
N ALA A 209 -10.06 3.99 0.99
CA ALA A 209 -10.00 2.61 0.56
C ALA A 209 -8.60 2.00 0.75
N ARG A 210 -7.55 2.73 0.38
CA ARG A 210 -6.16 2.25 0.49
C ARG A 210 -5.61 2.25 1.91
N MET A 211 -6.17 3.06 2.80
CA MET A 211 -5.87 3.00 4.24
C MET A 211 -6.54 1.80 4.92
N LEU A 212 -7.71 1.36 4.43
CA LEU A 212 -8.52 0.32 5.07
C LEU A 212 -8.25 -1.09 4.54
N PHE A 213 -7.79 -1.22 3.29
CA PHE A 213 -7.51 -2.52 2.69
C PHE A 213 -6.02 -2.81 2.66
N LYS A 214 -5.64 -4.01 3.14
CA LYS A 214 -4.28 -4.53 3.01
C LYS A 214 -3.82 -4.45 1.54
N PRO A 215 -2.66 -3.84 1.25
CA PRO A 215 -2.18 -3.68 -0.11
C PRO A 215 -1.94 -5.02 -0.79
N VAL A 216 -2.08 -5.03 -2.11
CA VAL A 216 -1.76 -6.19 -2.95
C VAL A 216 -0.61 -5.82 -3.87
N VAL A 217 0.45 -6.61 -3.85
CA VAL A 217 1.62 -6.42 -4.72
C VAL A 217 1.57 -7.43 -5.84
N HIS A 218 1.66 -6.93 -7.07
CA HIS A 218 1.71 -7.77 -8.26
C HIS A 218 3.13 -8.28 -8.49
N VAL A 219 3.29 -9.60 -8.47
CA VAL A 219 4.53 -10.34 -8.76
C VAL A 219 4.28 -11.27 -9.94
N VAL A 220 5.29 -11.44 -10.80
CA VAL A 220 5.26 -12.37 -11.92
C VAL A 220 6.34 -13.42 -11.73
N GLY A 221 6.03 -14.68 -12.03
CA GLY A 221 6.98 -15.79 -12.09
C GLY A 221 6.99 -16.46 -13.46
N SER A 222 8.15 -16.98 -13.87
CA SER A 222 8.34 -17.63 -15.16
C SER A 222 8.23 -19.14 -15.05
N LEU A 223 7.37 -19.73 -15.86
CA LEU A 223 7.26 -21.17 -16.03
C LEU A 223 7.99 -21.59 -17.31
N PHE A 224 9.17 -22.15 -17.15
CA PHE A 224 9.85 -22.91 -18.19
C PHE A 224 9.53 -24.38 -18.03
N THR A 225 9.17 -25.05 -19.12
CA THR A 225 8.94 -26.51 -19.14
C THR A 225 9.79 -27.19 -20.19
N GLU A 226 10.33 -28.37 -19.86
CA GLU A 226 11.13 -29.21 -20.75
C GLU A 226 11.04 -30.67 -20.29
N ASP A 227 10.70 -31.60 -21.19
CA ASP A 227 10.62 -33.04 -20.90
C ASP A 227 9.81 -33.39 -19.62
N GLY A 228 8.65 -32.74 -19.43
CA GLY A 228 7.79 -32.94 -18.25
C GLY A 228 8.32 -32.33 -16.96
N LYS A 229 9.42 -31.58 -17.02
CA LYS A 229 10.02 -30.86 -15.89
C LYS A 229 9.67 -29.37 -15.94
N PHE A 230 9.86 -28.70 -14.82
CA PHE A 230 9.80 -27.26 -14.67
C PHE A 230 11.08 -26.71 -14.02
N LEU A 231 11.41 -25.46 -14.33
CA LEU A 231 12.60 -24.78 -13.81
C LEU A 231 12.26 -23.95 -12.57
N VAL A 232 13.04 -24.09 -11.51
CA VAL A 232 12.98 -23.26 -10.30
C VAL A 232 14.36 -22.79 -9.88
N ALA A 233 14.41 -21.67 -9.17
CA ALA A 233 15.63 -21.10 -8.63
C ALA A 233 15.57 -21.04 -7.10
N ARG A 234 16.72 -21.23 -6.45
CA ARG A 234 16.85 -21.17 -5.00
C ARG A 234 17.35 -19.81 -4.57
N ARG A 235 16.64 -19.20 -3.61
CA ARG A 235 16.99 -17.90 -3.04
C ARG A 235 18.33 -17.98 -2.32
N ALA A 236 19.22 -17.03 -2.60
CA ALA A 236 20.56 -16.96 -2.01
C ALA A 236 20.52 -16.65 -0.50
N GLU A 237 21.63 -16.86 0.20
CA GLU A 237 21.70 -16.70 1.67
C GLU A 237 21.44 -15.26 2.15
N HIS A 238 21.75 -14.26 1.34
CA HIS A 238 21.52 -12.84 1.68
C HIS A 238 20.10 -12.35 1.39
N GLU A 239 19.26 -13.19 0.79
CA GLU A 239 17.88 -12.87 0.46
C GLU A 239 16.93 -13.11 1.65
N ARG A 240 15.72 -12.54 1.56
CA ARG A 240 14.62 -12.95 2.45
C ARG A 240 14.28 -14.42 2.18
N HIS A 241 13.96 -15.20 3.21
CA HIS A 241 13.68 -16.64 3.08
C HIS A 241 14.82 -17.40 2.35
N PRO A 242 16.04 -17.37 2.87
CA PRO A 242 17.18 -18.00 2.20
C PRO A 242 16.98 -19.52 2.07
N GLY A 243 17.45 -20.09 0.96
CA GLY A 243 17.41 -21.52 0.70
C GLY A 243 16.05 -22.08 0.24
N THR A 244 14.98 -21.28 0.19
CA THR A 244 13.70 -21.68 -0.41
C THR A 244 13.75 -21.56 -1.93
N TRP A 245 12.85 -22.27 -2.60
CA TRP A 245 12.75 -22.36 -4.05
C TRP A 245 11.55 -21.59 -4.59
N GLU A 246 11.70 -20.98 -5.76
CA GLU A 246 10.65 -20.19 -6.40
C GLU A 246 10.76 -20.22 -7.93
N PHE A 247 9.67 -19.86 -8.59
CA PHE A 247 9.69 -19.56 -10.02
C PHE A 247 10.45 -18.24 -10.26
N PRO A 248 11.46 -18.22 -11.13
CA PRO A 248 12.24 -17.00 -11.39
C PRO A 248 11.36 -15.83 -11.85
N GLY A 249 11.58 -14.63 -11.32
CA GLY A 249 10.75 -13.47 -11.62
C GLY A 249 10.78 -12.43 -10.50
N GLY A 250 9.84 -11.50 -10.54
CA GLY A 250 9.87 -10.35 -9.64
C GLY A 250 8.65 -9.47 -9.71
N LYS A 251 8.78 -8.27 -9.13
CA LYS A 251 7.65 -7.34 -8.98
C LYS A 251 7.36 -6.63 -10.29
N LEU A 252 6.08 -6.50 -10.61
CA LEU A 252 5.65 -5.70 -11.75
C LEU A 252 5.89 -4.20 -11.47
N GLU A 253 6.57 -3.50 -12.37
CA GLU A 253 6.73 -2.05 -12.25
C GLU A 253 5.50 -1.27 -12.75
N ARG A 254 5.40 0.00 -12.36
CA ARG A 254 4.26 0.85 -12.73
C ARG A 254 4.19 1.03 -14.25
N GLY A 255 3.07 0.65 -14.84
CA GLY A 255 2.84 0.76 -16.28
C GLY A 255 3.51 -0.32 -17.12
N GLU A 256 4.18 -1.28 -16.48
CA GLU A 256 4.80 -2.41 -17.15
C GLU A 256 3.78 -3.52 -17.46
N SER A 257 3.95 -4.24 -18.57
CA SER A 257 3.17 -5.46 -18.84
C SER A 257 3.80 -6.67 -18.16
N MET A 258 3.00 -7.66 -17.78
CA MET A 258 3.52 -8.89 -17.14
C MET A 258 4.60 -9.58 -17.98
N GLN A 259 4.46 -9.59 -19.30
CA GLN A 259 5.45 -10.15 -20.21
C GLN A 259 6.77 -9.36 -20.18
N SER A 260 6.69 -8.02 -20.17
CA SER A 260 7.89 -7.18 -20.12
C SER A 260 8.63 -7.35 -18.80
N ALA A 261 7.89 -7.45 -17.68
CA ALA A 261 8.44 -7.70 -16.36
C ALA A 261 9.22 -9.01 -16.30
N ILE A 262 8.64 -10.12 -16.77
CA ILE A 262 9.37 -11.40 -16.79
C ILE A 262 10.65 -11.31 -17.62
N VAL A 263 10.58 -10.70 -18.81
CA VAL A 263 11.76 -10.56 -19.68
C VAL A 263 12.85 -9.73 -19.00
N ARG A 264 12.47 -8.65 -18.30
CA ARG A 264 13.39 -7.79 -17.54
C ARG A 264 13.99 -8.54 -16.35
N GLU A 265 13.16 -9.08 -15.46
CA GLU A 265 13.58 -9.76 -14.23
C GLU A 265 14.50 -10.94 -14.54
N VAL A 266 14.12 -11.83 -15.46
CA VAL A 266 14.97 -12.98 -15.86
C VAL A 266 16.30 -12.51 -16.47
N LYS A 267 16.29 -11.38 -17.19
CA LYS A 267 17.51 -10.81 -17.75
C LYS A 267 18.42 -10.22 -16.67
N GLU A 268 17.85 -9.53 -15.70
CA GLU A 268 18.56 -8.89 -14.59
C GLU A 268 19.15 -9.94 -13.63
N GLU A 269 18.35 -10.94 -13.26
CA GLU A 269 18.75 -11.96 -12.29
C GLU A 269 19.69 -13.01 -12.87
N PHE A 270 19.53 -13.39 -14.14
CA PHE A 270 20.29 -14.52 -14.71
C PHE A 270 21.06 -14.18 -15.99
N GLY A 271 20.81 -13.02 -16.61
CA GLY A 271 21.38 -12.65 -17.90
C GLY A 271 20.73 -13.36 -19.10
N TRP A 272 19.68 -14.15 -18.89
CA TRP A 272 19.04 -14.96 -19.93
C TRP A 272 18.13 -14.14 -20.83
N SER A 273 18.00 -14.56 -22.09
CA SER A 273 17.06 -13.97 -23.04
C SER A 273 15.89 -14.92 -23.23
N VAL A 274 14.67 -14.44 -22.98
CA VAL A 274 13.46 -15.26 -22.95
C VAL A 274 12.28 -14.57 -23.63
N THR A 275 11.30 -15.35 -24.07
CA THR A 275 9.96 -14.86 -24.45
C THR A 275 8.95 -15.25 -23.38
N ALA A 276 8.07 -14.33 -23.01
CA ALA A 276 6.96 -14.58 -22.09
C ALA A 276 5.62 -14.66 -22.85
N GLY A 277 4.83 -15.68 -22.56
CA GLY A 277 3.54 -15.97 -23.15
C GLY A 277 2.36 -15.48 -22.31
N SER A 278 1.31 -16.29 -22.25
CA SER A 278 0.10 -16.01 -21.48
C SER A 278 0.28 -16.38 -19.99
N SER A 279 -0.48 -15.72 -19.12
CA SER A 279 -0.62 -16.16 -17.72
C SER A 279 -1.34 -17.50 -17.67
N ILE A 280 -0.80 -18.42 -16.88
CA ILE A 280 -1.33 -19.76 -16.59
C ILE A 280 -2.30 -19.71 -15.41
N GLY A 281 -2.10 -18.76 -14.50
CA GLY A 281 -2.92 -18.59 -13.32
C GLY A 281 -2.37 -17.49 -12.41
N ARG A 282 -3.17 -17.15 -11.39
CA ARG A 282 -2.81 -16.23 -10.33
C ARG A 282 -3.06 -16.87 -8.97
N TRP A 283 -2.06 -16.76 -8.09
CA TRP A 283 -2.13 -17.23 -6.71
C TRP A 283 -1.93 -16.07 -5.75
N HIS A 284 -2.40 -16.23 -4.52
CA HIS A 284 -2.30 -15.22 -3.49
C HIS A 284 -1.60 -15.76 -2.26
N HIS A 285 -0.55 -15.07 -1.82
CA HIS A 285 0.12 -15.35 -0.55
C HIS A 285 -0.09 -14.18 0.40
N GLU A 286 -0.73 -14.42 1.54
CA GLU A 286 -0.99 -13.39 2.53
C GLU A 286 0.16 -13.29 3.54
N LEU A 287 0.83 -12.14 3.56
CA LEU A 287 1.78 -11.74 4.60
C LEU A 287 1.08 -10.80 5.61
N GLU A 288 1.76 -10.48 6.70
CA GLU A 288 1.23 -9.61 7.76
C GLU A 288 0.73 -8.26 7.21
N ASP A 289 1.56 -7.56 6.43
CA ASP A 289 1.27 -6.20 5.95
C ASP A 289 0.79 -6.12 4.49
N VAL A 290 0.89 -7.20 3.72
CA VAL A 290 0.69 -7.18 2.27
C VAL A 290 0.21 -8.54 1.75
N ILE A 291 -0.53 -8.55 0.65
CA ILE A 291 -0.84 -9.76 -0.11
C ILE A 291 0.00 -9.76 -1.37
N ILE A 292 0.67 -10.86 -1.66
CA ILE A 292 1.35 -11.07 -2.94
C ILE A 292 0.36 -11.71 -3.91
N ALA A 293 0.14 -11.09 -5.06
CA ALA A 293 -0.57 -11.68 -6.18
C ALA A 293 0.46 -12.14 -7.22
N LEU A 294 0.69 -13.45 -7.30
CA LEU A 294 1.68 -14.09 -8.16
C LEU A 294 1.02 -14.59 -9.45
N ASP A 295 1.34 -13.97 -10.59
CA ASP A 295 0.99 -14.50 -11.92
C ASP A 295 2.13 -15.34 -12.48
N ILE A 296 1.82 -16.55 -12.95
CA ILE A 296 2.81 -17.43 -13.59
C ILE A 296 2.63 -17.40 -15.10
N LEU A 297 3.66 -17.00 -15.84
CA LEU A 297 3.62 -16.92 -17.30
C LEU A 297 4.43 -18.05 -17.94
N SER A 298 3.89 -18.66 -19.00
CA SER A 298 4.67 -19.60 -19.79
C SER A 298 5.83 -18.89 -20.48
N CYS A 299 7.02 -19.47 -20.41
CA CYS A 299 8.23 -18.85 -20.93
C CYS A 299 9.07 -19.81 -21.77
N SER A 300 9.86 -19.27 -22.68
CA SER A 300 10.79 -20.03 -23.51
C SER A 300 12.10 -19.28 -23.68
N PHE A 301 13.21 -20.01 -23.72
CA PHE A 301 14.52 -19.43 -23.97
C PHE A 301 14.67 -18.99 -25.44
N ILE A 302 15.36 -17.88 -25.65
CA ILE A 302 15.74 -17.41 -26.99
C ILE A 302 17.21 -17.80 -27.23
N GLY A 303 17.44 -18.62 -28.26
CA GLY A 303 18.78 -19.02 -28.67
C GLY A 303 19.26 -20.30 -27.97
N GLN A 304 20.54 -20.35 -27.61
CA GLN A 304 21.11 -21.51 -26.91
C GLN A 304 20.64 -21.55 -25.45
N HIS A 305 20.42 -22.76 -24.93
CA HIS A 305 20.09 -22.96 -23.52
C HIS A 305 21.16 -22.32 -22.63
N PRO A 306 20.75 -21.64 -21.55
CA PRO A 306 21.69 -20.99 -20.68
C PRO A 306 22.52 -21.98 -19.86
N SER A 307 23.65 -21.50 -19.34
CA SER A 307 24.35 -22.19 -18.26
C SER A 307 23.52 -22.08 -16.97
N TYR A 308 23.24 -23.22 -16.34
CA TYR A 308 22.61 -23.30 -15.02
C TYR A 308 23.64 -23.37 -13.88
N GLN A 309 24.93 -23.15 -14.17
CA GLN A 309 25.93 -22.99 -13.12
C GLN A 309 25.87 -21.57 -12.55
N PRO A 310 26.03 -21.40 -11.23
CA PRO A 310 26.06 -20.08 -10.61
C PRO A 310 27.10 -19.18 -11.28
N ASP A 311 26.64 -18.05 -11.79
CA ASP A 311 27.46 -17.01 -12.41
C ASP A 311 27.55 -15.83 -11.42
N VAL A 312 28.66 -15.08 -11.44
CA VAL A 312 28.81 -13.84 -10.65
C VAL A 312 27.73 -12.80 -10.96
N ARG A 313 27.02 -12.96 -12.06
CA ARG A 313 25.87 -12.14 -12.46
C ARG A 313 24.57 -12.48 -11.74
N TRP A 314 24.47 -13.63 -11.07
CA TRP A 314 23.25 -13.96 -10.32
C TRP A 314 23.13 -13.09 -9.07
N THR A 315 22.01 -12.38 -8.95
CA THR A 315 21.82 -11.38 -7.90
C THR A 315 21.04 -11.92 -6.71
N SER A 316 20.00 -12.71 -6.97
CA SER A 316 19.00 -13.12 -5.98
C SER A 316 19.05 -14.63 -5.69
N HIS A 317 19.69 -15.42 -6.55
CA HIS A 317 19.65 -16.89 -6.50
C HIS A 317 21.05 -17.50 -6.56
N ASP A 318 21.20 -18.67 -5.94
CA ASP A 318 22.48 -19.39 -5.87
C ASP A 318 22.44 -20.78 -6.53
N SER A 319 21.26 -21.22 -7.00
CA SER A 319 21.05 -22.51 -7.66
C SER A 319 19.83 -22.44 -8.57
N VAL A 320 19.88 -23.14 -9.70
CA VAL A 320 18.77 -23.30 -10.64
C VAL A 320 18.67 -24.77 -11.03
N GLN A 321 17.48 -25.36 -10.91
CA GLN A 321 17.29 -26.79 -11.17
C GLN A 321 15.96 -27.08 -11.87
N TRP A 322 16.01 -28.11 -12.72
CA TRP A 322 14.83 -28.70 -13.34
C TRP A 322 14.28 -29.81 -12.46
N HIS A 323 13.01 -29.73 -12.09
CA HIS A 323 12.32 -30.75 -11.32
C HIS A 323 11.08 -31.27 -12.04
N THR A 324 10.78 -32.53 -11.77
CA THR A 324 9.49 -33.17 -12.02
C THR A 324 8.57 -32.94 -10.83
N SER A 325 7.26 -33.20 -10.99
CA SER A 325 6.31 -33.12 -9.87
C SER A 325 6.63 -34.09 -8.73
N THR A 326 7.40 -35.14 -9.02
CA THR A 326 7.86 -36.12 -8.03
C THR A 326 9.18 -35.73 -7.39
N THR A 327 10.12 -35.17 -8.15
CA THR A 327 11.45 -34.80 -7.65
C THR A 327 11.49 -33.46 -6.93
N CYS A 328 10.41 -32.67 -6.96
CA CYS A 328 10.32 -31.44 -6.17
C CYS A 328 9.84 -31.67 -4.72
N GLY A 329 9.46 -32.89 -4.33
CA GLY A 329 8.81 -33.16 -3.03
C GLY A 329 9.65 -32.89 -1.78
N PHE A 330 10.97 -32.66 -1.93
CA PHE A 330 11.88 -32.27 -0.84
C PHE A 330 12.22 -30.78 -0.83
N LEU A 331 11.77 -30.02 -1.84
CA LEU A 331 12.01 -28.58 -1.90
C LEU A 331 11.09 -27.86 -0.92
N THR A 332 11.65 -26.88 -0.22
CA THR A 332 10.84 -25.90 0.53
C THR A 332 10.60 -24.71 -0.39
N PHE A 333 9.34 -24.51 -0.79
CA PHE A 333 8.95 -23.43 -1.67
C PHE A 333 8.73 -22.11 -0.91
N THR A 334 8.97 -20.99 -1.60
CA THR A 334 8.61 -19.66 -1.11
C THR A 334 7.11 -19.45 -1.32
N GLY A 335 6.42 -18.82 -0.36
CA GLY A 335 5.08 -18.29 -0.59
C GLY A 335 4.05 -19.34 -1.01
N SER A 336 3.49 -19.18 -2.20
CA SER A 336 2.47 -20.07 -2.80
C SER A 336 3.01 -20.90 -3.96
N ASP A 337 4.34 -20.96 -4.15
CA ASP A 337 4.95 -21.62 -5.29
C ASP A 337 4.74 -23.15 -5.27
N ASP A 338 4.50 -23.76 -4.11
CA ASP A 338 4.09 -25.18 -4.00
C ASP A 338 2.67 -25.42 -4.54
N GLU A 339 1.74 -24.49 -4.28
CA GLU A 339 0.39 -24.51 -4.85
C GLU A 339 0.42 -24.37 -6.38
N VAL A 340 1.33 -23.54 -6.91
CA VAL A 340 1.57 -23.44 -8.36
C VAL A 340 1.97 -24.79 -8.91
N VAL A 341 2.95 -25.48 -8.31
CA VAL A 341 3.42 -26.80 -8.76
C VAL A 341 2.27 -27.82 -8.77
N ALA A 342 1.45 -27.84 -7.72
CA ALA A 342 0.29 -28.73 -7.64
C ALA A 342 -0.71 -28.46 -8.78
N GLN A 343 -0.93 -27.18 -9.12
CA GLN A 343 -1.87 -26.79 -10.17
C GLN A 343 -1.35 -27.05 -11.58
N ILE A 344 -0.08 -26.74 -11.89
CA ILE A 344 0.47 -26.99 -13.22
C ILE A 344 0.58 -28.49 -13.53
N LYS A 345 0.72 -29.34 -12.50
CA LYS A 345 0.56 -30.79 -12.63
C LYS A 345 -0.85 -31.18 -13.06
N GLN A 346 -1.88 -30.61 -12.44
CA GLN A 346 -3.28 -30.89 -12.82
C GLN A 346 -3.62 -30.41 -14.23
N LEU A 347 -2.86 -29.46 -14.77
CA LEU A 347 -2.99 -28.96 -16.14
C LEU A 347 -2.18 -29.77 -17.16
N ASP A 348 -1.57 -30.90 -16.76
CA ASP A 348 -0.71 -31.75 -17.59
C ASP A 348 0.45 -30.98 -18.27
N LEU A 349 0.92 -29.90 -17.63
CA LEU A 349 2.08 -29.11 -18.10
C LEU A 349 3.43 -29.73 -17.69
N ILE A 350 3.39 -30.58 -16.66
CA ILE A 350 4.52 -31.35 -16.10
C ILE A 350 4.04 -32.79 -15.80
N ASP A 351 4.97 -33.68 -15.45
CA ASP A 351 4.74 -35.12 -15.24
C ASP A 351 3.97 -35.53 -13.96
#